data_AF-A0A7J6QVH4-F1
#
_entry.id   AF-A0A7J6QVH4-F1
#
_cell.length_a   1.000
_cell.length_b   1.000
_cell.length_c   1.000
_cell.angle_alpha   90.00
_cell.angle_beta   90.00
_cell.angle_gamma   90.00
#
_symmetry.space_group_name_H-M   'P 1'
#
loop_
_entity.id
_entity.type
_entity.pdbx_description
1 polymer ?
#
loop_
_entity_poly.entity_id
_entity_poly.type
_entity_poly.pdbx_seq_one_letter_code
_entity_poly.pdbx_strand_id
1 'polypeptide(L)'
;LEPLVELWSSGMTIVSIDSERDPETQSISLVQVSLYGPGHLRRDFIIDAQTFDDKDYLGRELEELFVSFNALKILHSATNDLRHFELNFEACDSIRERVNNLLDTQVLGSCLGQSRLGLAKLAEVYLGIHMDKTLQTADWSRRPLTEEMLRYAIGDAKVLLPLIRAMHSKVQGSETLPLALHNS
;
A
#
# COMPACT_ATOMS: atom_id res chain seq x y z
N LEU A 1 1.42 -20.99 -4.16
CA LEU A 1 1.69 -21.13 -2.70
C LEU A 1 3.15 -20.81 -2.39
N GLU A 2 4.10 -21.36 -3.14
CA GLU A 2 5.52 -21.20 -2.89
C GLU A 2 5.98 -19.73 -2.82
N PRO A 3 5.75 -18.80 -3.77
CA PRO A 3 6.45 -17.52 -3.74
C PRO A 3 6.12 -16.63 -2.53
N LEU A 4 4.84 -16.36 -2.22
CA LEU A 4 4.48 -15.46 -1.11
C LEU A 4 4.75 -16.07 0.27
N VAL A 5 4.52 -17.37 0.42
CA VAL A 5 4.77 -18.09 1.68
C VAL A 5 6.27 -18.33 1.87
N GLU A 6 7.03 -18.60 0.81
CA GLU A 6 8.49 -18.69 0.84
C GLU A 6 9.12 -17.33 1.07
N LEU A 7 8.65 -16.25 0.44
CA LEU A 7 9.13 -14.89 0.72
C LEU A 7 8.89 -14.53 2.20
N TRP A 8 7.74 -14.88 2.75
CA TRP A 8 7.48 -14.71 4.18
C TRP A 8 8.39 -15.61 5.04
N SER A 9 8.56 -16.86 4.64
CA SER A 9 9.36 -17.85 5.36
C SER A 9 10.87 -17.64 5.22
N SER A 10 11.31 -16.90 4.19
CA SER A 10 12.70 -16.51 3.94
C SER A 10 13.11 -15.29 4.76
N GLY A 11 12.18 -14.69 5.51
CA GLY A 11 12.40 -13.51 6.32
C GLY A 11 12.26 -12.18 5.57
N MET A 12 11.68 -12.19 4.35
CA MET A 12 11.42 -10.96 3.62
C MET A 12 10.37 -10.11 4.35
N THR A 13 10.64 -8.82 4.46
CA THR A 13 9.70 -7.88 5.08
C THR A 13 8.55 -7.65 4.10
N ILE A 14 7.30 -7.75 4.57
CA ILE A 14 6.15 -7.33 3.78
C ILE A 14 5.69 -5.98 4.31
N VAL A 15 5.43 -5.06 3.39
CA VAL A 15 5.00 -3.71 3.68
C VAL A 15 3.77 -3.38 2.86
N SER A 16 2.68 -3.06 3.53
CA SER A 16 1.51 -2.46 2.87
C SER A 16 1.54 -0.95 3.06
N ILE A 17 1.34 -0.21 1.97
CA ILE A 17 1.45 1.26 1.96
C ILE A 17 0.15 1.82 1.38
N ASP A 18 -0.32 2.91 1.98
CA ASP A 18 -1.35 3.76 1.41
C ASP A 18 -1.07 5.24 1.75
N SER A 19 -1.80 6.17 1.13
CA SER A 19 -1.67 7.60 1.39
C SER A 19 -3.00 8.34 1.34
N GLU A 20 -3.13 9.35 2.21
CA GLU A 20 -4.22 10.32 2.15
C GLU A 20 -3.72 11.70 1.75
N ARG A 21 -4.54 12.44 1.02
CA ARG A 21 -4.15 13.68 0.36
C ARG A 21 -5.05 14.83 0.73
N ASP A 22 -4.46 16.01 0.75
CA ASP A 22 -5.18 17.27 0.80
C ASP A 22 -6.05 17.39 -0.47
N PRO A 23 -7.37 17.60 -0.35
CA PRO A 23 -8.26 17.63 -1.50
C PRO A 23 -8.01 18.82 -2.44
N GLU A 24 -7.47 19.93 -1.94
CA GLU A 24 -7.21 21.16 -2.70
C GLU A 24 -5.84 21.13 -3.36
N THR A 25 -4.79 20.86 -2.59
CA THR A 25 -3.40 20.91 -3.07
C THR A 25 -2.93 19.59 -3.69
N GLN A 26 -3.64 18.49 -3.43
CA GLN A 26 -3.23 17.13 -3.75
C GLN A 26 -1.90 16.72 -3.08
N SER A 27 -1.46 17.49 -2.09
CA SER A 27 -0.28 17.13 -1.31
C SER A 27 -0.57 15.95 -0.40
N ILE A 28 0.42 15.04 -0.25
CA ILE A 28 0.31 13.92 0.68
C ILE A 28 0.25 14.47 2.10
N SER A 29 -0.88 14.22 2.78
CA SER A 29 -1.14 14.64 4.14
C SER A 29 -0.78 13.55 5.14
N LEU A 30 -1.03 12.29 4.79
CA LEU A 30 -0.69 11.13 5.60
C LEU A 30 -0.14 10.00 4.74
N VAL A 31 0.80 9.25 5.30
CA VAL A 31 1.25 7.96 4.76
C VAL A 31 0.96 6.88 5.80
N GLN A 32 0.32 5.80 5.38
CA GLN A 32 0.02 4.67 6.25
C GLN A 32 0.86 3.46 5.85
N VAL A 33 1.49 2.84 6.84
CA VAL A 33 2.38 1.70 6.62
C VAL A 33 2.01 0.59 7.60
N SER A 34 1.75 -0.62 7.11
CA SER A 34 1.76 -1.82 7.97
C SER A 34 2.94 -2.70 7.60
N LEU A 35 3.85 -2.88 8.56
CA LEU A 35 5.00 -3.76 8.46
C LEU A 35 4.64 -5.13 9.02
N TYR A 36 5.07 -6.15 8.30
CA TYR A 36 4.90 -7.54 8.68
C TYR A 36 6.27 -8.22 8.57
N GLY A 37 6.87 -8.49 9.72
CA GLY A 37 8.21 -9.07 9.84
C GLY A 37 8.21 -10.51 10.35
N PRO A 38 9.41 -11.10 10.50
CA PRO A 38 9.58 -12.44 11.06
C PRO A 38 8.88 -12.61 12.42
N GLY A 39 8.38 -13.82 12.68
CA GLY A 39 7.73 -14.15 13.95
C GLY A 39 6.31 -13.58 14.12
N HIS A 40 5.61 -13.26 13.03
CA HIS A 40 4.27 -12.64 13.05
C HIS A 40 4.24 -11.25 13.70
N LEU A 41 5.39 -10.58 13.78
CA LEU A 41 5.45 -9.20 14.25
C LEU A 41 4.78 -8.28 13.24
N ARG A 42 3.78 -7.56 13.72
CA ARG A 42 3.09 -6.52 12.97
C ARG A 42 3.31 -5.17 13.65
N ARG A 43 3.65 -4.16 12.87
CA ARG A 43 3.65 -2.76 13.33
C ARG A 43 2.94 -1.88 12.32
N ASP A 44 2.03 -1.07 12.81
CA ASP A 44 1.25 -0.13 12.02
C ASP A 44 1.77 1.29 12.32
N PHE A 45 2.00 2.08 11.28
CA PHE A 45 2.46 3.46 11.37
C PHE A 45 1.52 4.37 10.57
N ILE A 46 1.20 5.52 11.16
CA ILE A 46 0.59 6.65 10.47
C ILE A 46 1.62 7.78 10.56
N ILE A 47 2.09 8.23 9.41
CA ILE A 47 3.08 9.29 9.30
C ILE A 47 2.35 10.55 8.85
N ASP A 48 2.37 11.58 9.68
CA ASP A 48 1.86 12.90 9.35
C ASP A 48 2.85 13.63 8.44
N ALA A 49 2.70 13.42 7.13
CA ALA A 49 3.57 14.02 6.11
C ALA A 49 3.41 15.54 6.02
N GLN A 50 2.26 16.06 6.44
CA GLN A 50 1.99 17.50 6.45
C GLN A 50 2.84 18.23 7.49
N THR A 51 2.96 17.66 8.69
CA THR A 51 3.71 18.27 9.81
C THR A 51 5.09 17.66 10.03
N PHE A 52 5.56 16.79 9.15
CA PHE A 52 6.91 16.20 9.26
C PHE A 52 7.96 17.28 8.97
N ASP A 53 8.83 17.55 9.96
CA ASP A 53 9.79 18.67 9.90
C ASP A 53 10.78 18.52 8.74
N ASP A 54 11.34 17.32 8.56
CA ASP A 54 12.33 17.02 7.52
C ASP A 54 11.69 16.19 6.39
N LYS A 55 11.04 16.87 5.45
CA LYS A 55 10.38 16.24 4.31
C LYS A 55 11.36 15.55 3.37
N ASP A 56 12.60 16.04 3.29
CA ASP A 56 13.63 15.42 2.46
C ASP A 56 14.06 14.09 3.07
N TYR A 57 14.22 14.02 4.40
CA TYR A 57 14.46 12.76 5.11
C TYR A 57 13.30 11.79 4.92
N LEU A 58 12.05 12.22 5.14
CA LEU A 58 10.89 11.36 4.91
C LEU A 58 10.86 10.84 3.46
N GLY A 59 11.14 11.70 2.48
CA GLY A 59 11.23 11.32 1.08
C GLY A 59 12.29 10.25 0.79
N ARG A 60 13.49 10.38 1.39
CA ARG A 60 14.57 9.39 1.24
C ARG A 60 14.20 8.04 1.85
N GLU A 61 13.61 8.04 3.05
CA GLU A 61 13.18 6.80 3.71
C GLU A 61 12.06 6.08 2.92
N LEU A 62 11.12 6.85 2.34
CA LEU A 62 10.08 6.32 1.46
C LEU A 62 10.67 5.77 0.16
N GLU A 63 11.61 6.49 -0.46
CA GLU A 63 12.29 6.00 -1.65
C GLU A 63 13.05 4.71 -1.38
N GLU A 64 13.85 4.65 -0.31
CA GLU A 64 14.58 3.45 0.09
C GLU A 64 13.65 2.26 0.26
N LEU A 65 12.50 2.46 0.90
CA LEU A 65 11.47 1.44 1.06
C LEU A 65 10.93 0.94 -0.30
N PHE A 66 10.56 1.86 -1.20
CA PHE A 66 10.01 1.50 -2.52
C PHE A 66 11.03 0.77 -3.40
N VAL A 67 12.30 1.19 -3.43
CA VAL A 67 13.34 0.57 -4.26
C VAL A 67 13.97 -0.68 -3.62
N SER A 68 13.74 -0.93 -2.33
CA SER A 68 14.34 -2.08 -1.65
C SER A 68 13.88 -3.43 -2.22
N PHE A 69 14.82 -4.27 -2.65
CA PHE A 69 14.55 -5.68 -2.99
C PHE A 69 14.29 -6.56 -1.76
N ASN A 70 14.60 -6.08 -0.57
CA ASN A 70 14.41 -6.83 0.68
C ASN A 70 13.00 -6.68 1.27
N ALA A 71 12.12 -5.94 0.59
CA ALA A 71 10.74 -5.73 0.99
C ALA A 71 9.77 -5.96 -0.16
N LEU A 72 8.69 -6.70 0.10
CA LEU A 72 7.51 -6.78 -0.77
C LEU A 72 6.58 -5.62 -0.46
N LYS A 73 6.29 -4.78 -1.45
CA LYS A 73 5.31 -3.69 -1.31
C LYS A 73 3.94 -4.17 -1.79
N ILE A 74 2.92 -3.94 -0.98
CA ILE A 74 1.53 -4.18 -1.34
C ILE A 74 0.81 -2.84 -1.36
N LEU A 75 0.19 -2.52 -2.49
CA LEU A 75 -0.60 -1.30 -2.69
C LEU A 75 -1.93 -1.66 -3.41
N HIS A 76 -2.83 -0.69 -3.52
CA HIS A 76 -4.04 -0.79 -4.33
C HIS A 76 -4.08 0.33 -5.37
N SER A 77 -4.11 0.00 -6.66
CA SER A 77 -4.04 1.03 -7.72
C SER A 77 -2.75 1.87 -7.63
N ALA A 78 -1.63 1.17 -7.43
CA ALA A 78 -0.34 1.73 -7.03
C ALA A 78 0.18 2.83 -7.96
N THR A 79 -0.16 2.78 -9.25
CA THR A 79 0.25 3.79 -10.23
C THR A 79 -0.14 5.21 -9.80
N ASN A 80 -1.33 5.37 -9.20
CA ASN A 80 -1.79 6.67 -8.76
C ASN A 80 -1.00 7.15 -7.53
N ASP A 81 -0.87 6.32 -6.51
CA ASP A 81 -0.15 6.70 -5.29
C ASP A 81 1.32 6.98 -5.55
N LEU A 82 2.01 6.13 -6.31
CA LEU A 82 3.42 6.33 -6.66
C LEU A 82 3.64 7.64 -7.43
N ARG A 83 2.70 8.05 -8.29
CA ARG A 83 2.73 9.38 -8.93
C ARG A 83 2.63 10.50 -7.89
N HIS A 84 1.79 10.34 -6.87
CA HIS A 84 1.70 11.35 -5.81
C HIS A 84 2.97 11.38 -4.96
N PHE A 85 3.63 10.25 -4.71
CA PHE A 85 4.94 10.25 -4.06
C PHE A 85 5.98 11.01 -4.88
N GLU A 86 6.07 10.79 -6.20
CA GLU A 86 6.96 11.56 -7.11
C GLU A 86 6.71 13.07 -7.03
N LEU A 87 5.45 13.48 -6.96
CA LEU A 87 5.07 14.90 -6.94
C LEU A 87 5.28 15.57 -5.57
N ASN A 88 5.38 14.79 -4.50
CA ASN A 88 5.42 15.32 -3.12
C ASN A 88 6.79 15.19 -2.46
N PHE A 89 7.66 14.31 -2.95
CA PHE A 89 8.96 14.04 -2.37
C PHE A 89 10.01 13.99 -3.48
N GLU A 90 10.96 14.92 -3.46
CA GLU A 90 12.02 15.02 -4.48
C GLU A 90 12.83 13.72 -4.61
N ALA A 91 13.15 13.08 -3.48
CA ALA A 91 13.85 11.79 -3.47
C ALA A 91 13.07 10.67 -4.17
N CYS A 92 11.73 10.74 -4.19
CA CYS A 92 10.88 9.77 -4.87
C CYS A 92 10.74 10.04 -6.38
N ASP A 93 11.58 10.89 -6.98
CA ASP A 93 11.54 11.10 -8.43
C ASP A 93 11.69 9.76 -9.19
N SER A 94 10.87 9.62 -10.23
CA SER A 94 10.76 8.43 -11.07
C SER A 94 10.57 7.10 -10.30
N ILE A 95 10.02 7.12 -9.08
CA ILE A 95 9.86 5.91 -8.25
C ILE A 95 8.93 4.88 -8.90
N ARG A 96 7.99 5.28 -9.76
CA ARG A 96 7.15 4.35 -10.53
C ARG A 96 7.95 3.39 -11.40
N GLU A 97 9.10 3.82 -11.89
CA GLU A 97 9.99 3.02 -12.75
C GLU A 97 11.00 2.21 -11.93
N ARG A 98 11.26 2.63 -10.68
CA ARG A 98 12.30 2.07 -9.81
C ARG A 98 11.76 1.20 -8.67
N VAL A 99 10.44 1.16 -8.46
CA VAL A 99 9.81 0.35 -7.42
C VAL A 99 10.05 -1.13 -7.68
N ASN A 100 10.62 -1.82 -6.69
CA ASN A 100 10.93 -3.25 -6.78
C ASN A 100 9.93 -4.07 -5.99
N ASN A 101 9.67 -5.32 -6.36
CA ASN A 101 8.81 -6.24 -5.61
C ASN A 101 7.45 -5.62 -5.22
N LEU A 102 6.67 -5.17 -6.21
CA LEU A 102 5.35 -4.59 -6.02
C LEU A 102 4.23 -5.59 -6.34
N LEU A 103 3.27 -5.75 -5.42
CA LEU A 103 1.98 -6.38 -5.64
C LEU A 103 0.87 -5.33 -5.56
N ASP A 104 0.17 -5.15 -6.68
CA ASP A 104 -1.02 -4.31 -6.76
C ASP A 104 -2.28 -5.17 -6.68
N THR A 105 -3.07 -4.98 -5.62
CA THR A 105 -4.34 -5.70 -5.42
C THR A 105 -5.35 -5.45 -6.54
N GLN A 106 -5.39 -4.27 -7.15
CA GLN A 106 -6.30 -3.97 -8.26
C GLN A 106 -5.90 -4.71 -9.54
N VAL A 107 -4.59 -4.83 -9.79
CA VAL A 107 -4.07 -5.62 -10.90
C VAL A 107 -4.37 -7.10 -10.68
N LEU A 108 -4.10 -7.63 -9.48
CA LEU A 108 -4.42 -9.01 -9.15
C LEU A 108 -5.92 -9.30 -9.27
N GLY A 109 -6.77 -8.36 -8.84
CA GLY A 109 -8.22 -8.48 -8.99
C GLY A 109 -8.62 -8.59 -10.46
N SER A 110 -8.01 -7.77 -11.31
CA SER A 110 -8.24 -7.79 -12.76
C SER A 110 -7.82 -9.13 -13.38
N CYS A 111 -6.67 -9.69 -12.96
CA CYS A 111 -6.23 -11.04 -13.39
C CYS A 111 -7.18 -12.15 -12.93
N LEU A 112 -7.85 -11.96 -11.78
CA LEU A 112 -8.88 -12.87 -11.26
C LEU A 112 -10.27 -12.63 -11.87
N GLY A 113 -10.36 -11.90 -12.98
CA GLY A 113 -11.60 -11.65 -13.71
C GLY A 113 -12.52 -10.61 -13.07
N GLN A 114 -12.06 -9.87 -12.06
CA GLN A 114 -12.80 -8.73 -11.54
C GLN A 114 -12.65 -7.53 -12.47
N SER A 115 -13.65 -6.65 -12.48
CA SER A 115 -13.45 -5.30 -13.01
C SER A 115 -12.45 -4.53 -12.13
N ARG A 116 -12.00 -3.34 -12.55
CA ARG A 116 -11.13 -2.45 -11.76
C ARG A 116 -11.85 -1.92 -10.52
N LEU A 117 -12.07 -2.81 -9.55
CA LEU A 117 -12.77 -2.55 -8.31
C LEU A 117 -11.86 -1.78 -7.35
N GLY A 118 -12.46 -0.84 -6.60
CA GLY A 118 -11.78 -0.18 -5.50
C GLY A 118 -11.53 -1.13 -4.32
N LEU A 119 -10.60 -0.76 -3.44
CA LEU A 119 -10.13 -1.56 -2.31
C LEU A 119 -11.27 -2.15 -1.48
N ALA A 120 -12.19 -1.30 -1.02
CA ALA A 120 -13.33 -1.71 -0.22
C ALA A 120 -14.22 -2.77 -0.90
N LYS A 121 -14.37 -2.73 -2.23
CA LYS A 121 -15.16 -3.74 -2.94
C LYS A 121 -14.40 -5.06 -3.09
N LEU A 122 -13.10 -5.01 -3.31
CA LEU A 122 -12.27 -6.23 -3.27
C LEU A 122 -12.27 -6.85 -1.87
N ALA A 123 -12.17 -6.05 -0.81
CA ALA A 123 -12.26 -6.52 0.56
C ALA A 123 -13.61 -7.20 0.85
N GLU A 124 -14.71 -6.63 0.38
CA GLU A 124 -16.05 -7.25 0.48
C GLU A 124 -16.09 -8.61 -0.26
N VAL A 125 -15.59 -8.68 -1.50
CA VAL A 125 -15.64 -9.89 -2.33
C VAL A 125 -14.78 -11.02 -1.78
N TYR A 126 -13.56 -10.72 -1.34
CA TYR A 126 -12.58 -11.76 -0.97
C TYR A 126 -12.48 -12.02 0.53
N LEU A 127 -12.81 -11.05 1.37
CA LEU A 127 -12.75 -11.18 2.84
C LEU A 127 -14.13 -11.16 3.51
N GLY A 128 -15.19 -10.76 2.79
CA GLY A 128 -16.53 -10.60 3.38
C GLY A 128 -16.63 -9.43 4.36
N ILE A 129 -15.67 -8.52 4.36
CA ILE A 129 -15.65 -7.36 5.27
C ILE A 129 -16.19 -6.11 4.57
N HIS A 130 -16.90 -5.29 5.32
CA HIS A 130 -17.36 -3.98 4.85
C HIS A 130 -16.39 -2.92 5.38
N MET A 131 -15.65 -2.30 4.47
CA MET A 131 -14.80 -1.16 4.81
C MET A 131 -15.63 0.11 4.86
N ASP A 132 -15.33 0.96 5.85
CA ASP A 132 -15.88 2.31 5.91
C ASP A 132 -15.41 3.08 4.67
N LYS A 133 -16.27 3.93 4.12
CA LYS A 133 -16.00 4.80 2.98
C LYS A 133 -16.34 6.26 3.26
N THR A 134 -16.81 6.57 4.47
CA THR A 134 -17.31 7.89 4.85
C THR A 134 -16.23 8.95 4.83
N LEU A 135 -14.97 8.57 5.02
CA LEU A 135 -13.83 9.47 5.07
C LEU A 135 -12.97 9.49 3.80
N GLN A 136 -13.36 8.78 2.73
CA GLN A 136 -12.61 8.76 1.46
C GLN A 136 -12.44 10.16 0.85
N THR A 137 -13.39 11.06 1.09
CA THR A 137 -13.37 12.45 0.63
C THR A 137 -13.26 13.45 1.78
N ALA A 138 -12.73 13.02 2.93
CA ALA A 138 -12.53 13.89 4.07
C ALA A 138 -11.46 14.95 3.78
N ASP A 139 -11.52 16.05 4.51
CA ASP A 139 -10.42 17.03 4.54
C ASP A 139 -9.26 16.47 5.39
N TRP A 140 -8.31 15.83 4.71
CA TRP A 140 -7.11 15.25 5.32
C TRP A 140 -6.04 16.28 5.70
N SER A 141 -6.22 17.55 5.33
CA SER A 141 -5.33 18.65 5.75
C SER A 141 -5.62 19.12 7.19
N ARG A 142 -6.80 18.78 7.72
CA ARG A 142 -7.27 19.22 9.03
C ARG A 142 -6.40 18.67 10.15
N ARG A 143 -6.08 19.53 11.14
CA ARG A 143 -5.44 19.13 12.40
C ARG A 143 -6.17 19.68 13.64
N PRO A 144 -6.19 18.93 14.76
CA PRO A 144 -5.71 17.55 14.89
C PRO A 144 -6.61 16.56 14.13
N LEU A 145 -6.03 15.43 13.71
CA LEU A 145 -6.79 14.31 13.14
C LEU A 145 -7.68 13.69 14.23
N THR A 146 -8.88 13.26 13.86
CA THR A 146 -9.74 12.53 14.80
C THR A 146 -9.31 11.07 14.89
N GLU A 147 -9.65 10.42 16.01
CA GLU A 147 -9.46 8.98 16.17
C GLU A 147 -10.14 8.14 15.07
N GLU A 148 -11.24 8.65 14.50
CA GLU A 148 -11.94 8.02 13.39
C GLU A 148 -11.13 8.10 12.09
N MET A 149 -10.55 9.26 11.79
CA MET A 149 -9.64 9.45 10.65
C MET A 149 -8.41 8.55 10.76
N LEU A 150 -7.80 8.45 11.94
CA LEU A 150 -6.65 7.59 12.16
C LEU A 150 -6.99 6.11 11.97
N ARG A 151 -8.14 5.66 12.49
CA ARG A 151 -8.61 4.27 12.31
C ARG A 151 -8.95 3.95 10.85
N TYR A 152 -9.61 4.87 10.16
CA TYR A 152 -9.92 4.75 8.74
C TYR A 152 -8.63 4.60 7.94
N ALA A 153 -7.72 5.57 8.06
CA ALA A 153 -6.52 5.65 7.24
C ALA A 153 -5.65 4.41 7.41
N ILE A 154 -5.40 3.97 8.65
CA ILE A 154 -4.60 2.76 8.85
C ILE A 154 -5.36 1.51 8.39
N GLY A 155 -6.69 1.52 8.41
CA GLY A 155 -7.54 0.43 7.91
C GLY A 155 -7.22 0.04 6.46
N ASP A 156 -6.97 1.02 5.61
CA ASP A 156 -6.66 0.80 4.20
C ASP A 156 -5.31 0.08 4.00
N ALA A 157 -4.25 0.49 4.68
CA ALA A 157 -2.99 -0.27 4.66
C ALA A 157 -3.16 -1.66 5.30
N LYS A 158 -3.87 -1.76 6.42
CA LYS A 158 -4.01 -2.99 7.22
C LYS A 158 -4.73 -4.12 6.50
N VAL A 159 -5.64 -3.80 5.57
CA VAL A 159 -6.43 -4.81 4.84
C VAL A 159 -5.66 -5.47 3.70
N LEU A 160 -4.62 -4.82 3.17
CA LEU A 160 -3.96 -5.22 1.92
C LEU A 160 -3.31 -6.62 1.99
N LEU A 161 -2.60 -6.94 3.07
CA LEU A 161 -2.00 -8.28 3.21
C LEU A 161 -3.04 -9.39 3.34
N PRO A 162 -4.05 -9.30 4.25
CA PRO A 162 -5.16 -10.25 4.27
C PRO A 162 -5.84 -10.41 2.91
N LEU A 163 -6.06 -9.30 2.19
CA LEU A 163 -6.70 -9.28 0.89
C LEU A 163 -5.89 -10.06 -0.15
N ILE A 164 -4.59 -9.77 -0.30
CA ILE A 164 -3.70 -10.52 -1.22
C ILE A 164 -3.70 -12.01 -0.89
N ARG A 165 -3.67 -12.39 0.40
CA ARG A 165 -3.71 -13.80 0.82
C ARG A 165 -5.01 -14.49 0.36
N ALA A 166 -6.14 -13.84 0.55
CA ALA A 166 -7.44 -14.35 0.13
C ALA A 166 -7.55 -14.44 -1.40
N MET A 167 -7.13 -13.40 -2.12
CA MET A 167 -7.11 -13.36 -3.59
C MET A 167 -6.22 -14.46 -4.18
N HIS A 168 -5.02 -14.63 -3.64
CA HIS A 168 -4.10 -15.68 -4.05
C HIS A 168 -4.70 -17.09 -3.86
N SER A 169 -5.49 -17.33 -2.80
CA SER A 169 -6.17 -18.63 -2.62
C SER A 169 -7.17 -18.99 -3.74
N LYS A 170 -7.58 -17.99 -4.54
CA LYS A 170 -8.51 -18.14 -5.66
C LYS A 170 -7.83 -18.26 -7.02
N VAL A 171 -6.52 -17.99 -7.12
CA VAL A 171 -5.75 -18.25 -8.34
C VAL A 171 -5.71 -19.76 -8.56
N GLN A 172 -6.32 -20.25 -9.65
CA GLN A 172 -6.30 -21.67 -10.01
C GLN A 172 -5.12 -21.96 -10.94
N GLY A 173 -4.29 -22.96 -10.62
CA GLY A 173 -3.18 -23.41 -11.48
C GLY A 173 -1.86 -22.66 -11.26
N SER A 174 -0.83 -23.10 -12.00
CA SER A 174 0.59 -22.66 -11.95
C SER A 174 0.82 -21.22 -12.43
N GLU A 175 -0.19 -20.36 -12.43
CA GLU A 175 -0.01 -18.97 -12.81
C GLU A 175 0.68 -18.24 -11.65
N THR A 176 1.93 -17.86 -11.89
CA THR A 176 2.68 -16.95 -11.02
C THR A 176 1.85 -15.68 -10.85
N LEU A 177 1.72 -15.20 -9.61
CA LEU A 177 1.18 -13.87 -9.36
C LEU A 177 1.94 -12.88 -10.26
N PRO A 178 1.25 -11.99 -10.98
CA PRO A 178 1.91 -10.86 -11.61
C PRO A 178 2.44 -9.96 -10.50
N LEU A 179 3.60 -10.32 -9.96
CA LEU A 179 4.51 -9.34 -9.43
C LEU A 179 4.77 -8.39 -10.59
N ALA A 180 4.55 -7.10 -10.37
CA ALA A 180 5.16 -6.11 -11.23
C ALA A 180 6.68 -6.21 -10.96
N LEU A 181 7.33 -7.21 -11.55
CA LEU A 181 8.77 -7.31 -11.64
C LEU A 181 9.15 -6.28 -12.69
N HIS A 182 9.31 -5.02 -12.29
CA HIS A 182 10.11 -4.10 -13.09
C HIS A 182 11.57 -4.54 -12.92
N ASN A 183 12.00 -5.40 -13.84
CA ASN A 183 13.41 -5.51 -14.16
C ASN A 183 13.70 -4.36 -15.12
N SER A 184 14.52 -3.41 -14.68
CA SER A 184 15.30 -2.57 -15.59
C SER A 184 16.22 -3.45 -16.44
#